data_AF-A0A9D5XWJ0-F1
#
_entry.id   AF-A0A9D5XWJ0-F1
#
_cell.length_a   1.000
_cell.length_b   1.000
_cell.length_c   1.000
_cell.angle_alpha   90.00
_cell.angle_beta   90.00
_cell.angle_gamma   90.00
#
_symmetry.space_group_name_H-M   'P 1'
#
loop_
_entity.id
_entity.type
_entity.pdbx_description
1 polymer ?
#
loop_
_entity_poly.entity_id
_entity_poly.type
_entity_poly.pdbx_seq_one_letter_code
_entity_poly.pdbx_strand_id
1 'polypeptide(L)'
;MRKYILSIPLMALLLMVASCKMATLTGTSEPPPPKQVPAPEVISVPQHQSPDDIKLVTAALMEALRGGAVPVENVTFDPAGQHSVNETGFFYEEFDAYNVSVTGYEVSQIREGAAQALLEGVILFKDVLNRRAAVYYAAQYTVTQTRVTITKSVIRGIPSDFPRVETFFVPEKKLRGVTAPLTSFADYYLFAIENAEPMHYNEGESKTGIKDKYVVMAFCKDRLFDESSLTMTVTDKALGAGKKLGEAISLNDSGWRILMAGGEFAPGSSRNKFFVTVSYKQEAASHLPHVVVGDYRNVKSKHVEAAPAAAQPASGPAPALAPPPPGSAPAPAPAPAPALAPTPGKEGPLALGQAFLNPVFPEDVEVIQARLKALGLYTGKIDRDFGPLTKRALDRFNVKHGFPKGQWGLDVQKALFKGTGL
;
A
#
# COMPACT_ATOMS: atom_id res chain seq x y z
N MET A 1 -8.11 -47.17 -71.38
CA MET A 1 -7.31 -45.95 -71.15
C MET A 1 -6.07 -46.34 -70.35
N ARG A 2 -4.88 -45.99 -70.85
CA ARG A 2 -3.55 -46.48 -70.43
C ARG A 2 -3.17 -46.04 -69.01
N LYS A 3 -2.59 -46.96 -68.24
CA LYS A 3 -1.82 -46.72 -67.01
C LYS A 3 -0.43 -46.15 -67.37
N TYR A 4 0.07 -45.15 -66.64
CA TYR A 4 1.50 -44.92 -66.46
C TYR A 4 1.81 -44.27 -65.10
N ILE A 5 2.77 -44.90 -64.41
CA ILE A 5 3.57 -44.40 -63.28
C ILE A 5 4.76 -43.62 -63.86
N LEU A 6 5.13 -42.46 -63.30
CA LEU A 6 6.39 -41.74 -63.59
C LEU A 6 6.65 -40.70 -62.47
N SER A 7 7.50 -40.93 -61.46
CA SER A 7 8.95 -40.62 -61.36
C SER A 7 9.38 -39.16 -61.68
N ILE A 8 9.53 -38.35 -60.61
CA ILE A 8 10.52 -37.29 -60.23
C ILE A 8 11.11 -36.37 -61.32
N PRO A 9 11.24 -35.05 -61.05
CA PRO A 9 12.60 -34.53 -60.88
C PRO A 9 12.83 -33.61 -59.67
N LEU A 10 13.99 -33.83 -59.07
CA LEU A 10 14.73 -32.99 -58.15
C LEU A 10 14.97 -31.60 -58.77
N MET A 11 14.41 -30.54 -58.19
CA MET A 11 14.76 -29.16 -58.55
C MET A 11 15.60 -28.56 -57.43
N ALA A 12 16.92 -28.58 -57.65
CA ALA A 12 17.88 -27.83 -56.87
C ALA A 12 17.60 -26.33 -57.02
N LEU A 13 17.22 -25.68 -55.92
CA LEU A 13 17.15 -24.23 -55.84
C LEU A 13 18.39 -23.71 -55.13
N LEU A 14 19.28 -23.13 -55.92
CA LEU A 14 20.47 -22.37 -55.51
C LEU A 14 20.07 -21.29 -54.49
N LEU A 15 20.48 -21.43 -53.22
CA LEU A 15 20.47 -20.32 -52.27
C LEU A 15 21.77 -19.51 -52.46
N MET A 16 21.63 -18.34 -53.07
CA MET A 16 22.64 -17.28 -53.06
C MET A 16 22.88 -16.83 -51.61
N VAL A 17 24.11 -17.03 -51.11
CA VAL A 17 24.56 -16.48 -49.84
C VAL A 17 24.84 -15.00 -50.03
N ALA A 18 23.80 -14.17 -49.92
CA ALA A 18 23.97 -12.73 -49.72
C ALA A 18 24.38 -12.51 -48.25
N SER A 19 25.67 -12.27 -48.04
CA SER A 19 26.28 -11.97 -46.75
C SER A 19 25.79 -10.61 -46.25
N CYS A 20 24.61 -10.58 -45.62
CA CYS A 20 24.24 -9.48 -44.73
C CYS A 20 25.02 -9.67 -43.43
N LYS A 21 25.96 -8.75 -43.17
CA LYS A 21 26.58 -8.59 -41.86
C LYS A 21 25.48 -8.27 -40.85
N MET A 22 24.98 -9.30 -40.16
CA MET A 22 24.17 -9.15 -38.96
C MET A 22 25.09 -8.58 -37.90
N ALA A 23 24.95 -7.30 -37.59
CA ALA A 23 25.53 -6.73 -36.39
C ALA A 23 24.93 -7.50 -35.20
N THR A 24 25.78 -8.25 -34.50
CA THR A 24 25.44 -8.90 -33.24
C THR A 24 25.01 -7.81 -32.27
N LEU A 25 23.71 -7.63 -32.05
CA LEU A 25 23.20 -6.87 -30.93
C LEU A 25 23.42 -7.71 -29.67
N THR A 26 24.64 -7.68 -29.14
CA THR A 26 24.92 -8.00 -27.73
C THR A 26 24.44 -6.81 -26.90
N GLY A 27 23.12 -6.67 -26.79
CA GLY A 27 22.48 -5.78 -25.84
C GLY A 27 21.97 -6.61 -24.69
N THR A 28 22.79 -6.79 -23.65
CA THR A 28 22.28 -7.10 -22.32
C THR A 28 21.37 -5.94 -21.94
N SER A 29 20.05 -6.09 -22.09
CA SER A 29 19.11 -5.14 -21.50
C SER A 29 19.16 -5.39 -19.99
N GLU A 30 20.12 -4.74 -19.35
CA GLU A 30 20.11 -4.57 -17.91
C GLU A 30 18.72 -4.00 -17.56
N PRO A 31 17.95 -4.66 -16.67
CA PRO A 31 16.69 -4.11 -16.23
C PRO A 31 16.98 -2.70 -15.70
N PRO A 32 16.15 -1.69 -16.04
CA PRO A 32 16.38 -0.34 -15.57
C PRO A 32 16.55 -0.40 -14.04
N PRO A 33 17.58 0.28 -13.49
CA PRO A 33 17.79 0.28 -12.06
C PRO A 33 16.46 0.67 -11.39
N PRO A 34 16.08 -0.02 -10.29
CA PRO A 34 14.83 0.27 -9.60
C PRO A 34 14.79 1.78 -9.39
N LYS A 35 13.71 2.43 -9.83
CA LYS A 35 13.51 3.86 -9.56
C LYS A 35 13.73 4.05 -8.07
N GLN A 36 14.84 4.70 -7.71
CA GLN A 36 15.04 5.19 -6.36
C GLN A 36 13.98 6.26 -6.17
N VAL A 37 12.82 5.85 -5.66
CA VAL A 37 11.92 6.77 -5.01
C VAL A 37 12.71 7.19 -3.78
N PRO A 38 13.14 8.47 -3.66
CA PRO A 38 13.78 8.91 -2.44
C PRO A 38 12.84 8.56 -1.29
N ALA A 39 13.36 7.84 -0.30
CA ALA A 39 12.58 7.57 0.89
C ALA A 39 12.09 8.94 1.40
N PRO A 40 10.77 9.11 1.62
CA PRO A 40 10.28 10.37 2.16
C PRO A 40 11.05 10.66 3.43
N GLU A 41 11.49 11.91 3.58
CA GLU A 41 12.23 12.33 4.76
C GLU A 41 11.32 12.12 5.97
N VAL A 42 11.62 11.09 6.77
CA VAL A 42 10.89 10.83 8.00
C VAL A 42 11.37 11.87 9.00
N ILE A 43 10.66 12.99 9.08
CA ILE A 43 10.84 13.96 10.16
C ILE A 43 10.36 13.27 11.44
N SER A 44 11.27 12.57 12.09
CA SER A 44 11.02 12.00 13.40
C SER A 44 10.91 13.18 14.36
N VAL A 45 9.70 13.53 14.77
CA VAL A 45 9.52 14.45 15.90
C VAL A 45 10.20 13.77 17.10
N PRO A 46 11.30 14.32 17.64
CA PRO A 46 11.98 13.69 18.76
C PRO A 46 10.96 13.48 19.89
N GLN A 47 10.88 12.30 20.49
CA GLN A 47 9.87 11.98 21.53
C GLN A 47 9.87 12.95 22.74
N HIS A 48 10.97 13.71 22.92
CA HIS A 48 11.13 14.74 23.95
C HIS A 48 10.69 16.15 23.52
N GLN A 49 10.38 16.35 22.23
CA GLN A 49 9.90 17.59 21.62
C GLN A 49 8.48 17.48 21.07
N SER A 50 7.86 16.29 21.08
CA SER A 50 6.45 16.17 20.75
C SER A 50 5.63 16.85 21.84
N PRO A 51 4.81 17.87 21.56
CA PRO A 51 3.87 18.37 22.55
C PRO A 51 2.95 17.23 23.02
N ASP A 52 2.55 17.27 24.29
CA ASP A 52 1.87 16.16 24.98
C ASP A 52 0.55 15.78 24.29
N ASP A 53 -0.07 16.72 23.58
CA ASP A 53 -1.27 16.53 22.78
C ASP A 53 -1.10 15.52 21.64
N ILE A 54 0.06 15.47 20.97
CA ILE A 54 0.31 14.48 19.90
C ILE A 54 0.16 13.06 20.46
N LYS A 55 0.77 12.78 21.63
CA LYS A 55 0.71 11.46 22.27
C LYS A 55 -0.73 11.11 22.65
N LEU A 56 -1.44 12.07 23.24
CA LEU A 56 -2.81 11.92 23.70
C LEU A 56 -3.79 11.69 22.53
N VAL A 57 -3.68 12.47 21.46
CA VAL A 57 -4.52 12.33 20.27
C VAL A 57 -4.21 11.03 19.54
N THR A 58 -2.93 10.68 19.34
CA THR A 58 -2.57 9.41 18.72
C THR A 58 -3.07 8.23 19.55
N ALA A 59 -2.99 8.28 20.89
CA ALA A 59 -3.54 7.25 21.76
C ALA A 59 -5.06 7.14 21.60
N ALA A 60 -5.80 8.27 21.57
CA ALA A 60 -7.25 8.25 21.40
C ALA A 60 -7.68 7.69 20.04
N LEU A 61 -6.92 7.99 18.97
CA LEU A 61 -7.14 7.40 17.64
C LEU A 61 -6.82 5.90 17.60
N MET A 62 -5.78 5.47 18.33
CA MET A 62 -5.45 4.05 18.47
C MET A 62 -6.54 3.28 19.22
N GLU A 63 -7.10 3.86 20.28
CA GLU A 63 -8.22 3.24 20.98
C GLU A 63 -9.49 3.22 20.12
N ALA A 64 -9.71 4.23 19.26
CA ALA A 64 -10.79 4.18 18.28
C ALA A 64 -10.65 3.00 17.28
N LEU A 65 -9.42 2.63 16.88
CA LEU A 65 -9.16 1.43 16.06
C LEU A 65 -9.40 0.11 16.81
N ARG A 66 -9.40 0.17 18.15
CA ARG A 66 -9.63 -0.96 19.06
C ARG A 66 -11.07 -0.98 19.60
N GLY A 67 -12.00 -0.36 18.88
CA GLY A 67 -13.42 -0.34 19.28
C GLY A 67 -13.78 0.66 20.38
N GLY A 68 -12.84 1.50 20.82
CA GLY A 68 -13.10 2.62 21.73
C GLY A 68 -13.38 2.23 23.18
N ALA A 69 -12.96 1.03 23.61
CA ALA A 69 -13.26 0.51 24.95
C ALA A 69 -12.48 1.24 26.06
N VAL A 70 -11.28 1.76 25.77
CA VAL A 70 -10.42 2.44 26.75
C VAL A 70 -10.44 3.94 26.49
N PRO A 71 -11.01 4.76 27.40
CA PRO A 71 -10.96 6.19 27.27
C PRO A 71 -9.54 6.71 27.57
N VAL A 72 -9.09 7.68 26.77
CA VAL A 72 -7.84 8.41 27.05
C VAL A 72 -8.16 9.64 27.88
N GLU A 73 -7.52 9.74 29.05
CA GLU A 73 -7.75 10.86 29.97
C GLU A 73 -7.49 12.20 29.27
N ASN A 74 -8.34 13.20 29.55
CA ASN A 74 -8.26 14.55 29.00
C ASN A 74 -8.42 14.68 27.48
N VAL A 75 -8.78 13.60 26.77
CA VAL A 75 -9.09 13.62 25.33
C VAL A 75 -10.54 13.22 25.10
N THR A 76 -11.23 13.97 24.24
CA THR A 76 -12.59 13.63 23.82
C THR A 76 -12.77 13.81 22.32
N PHE A 77 -13.51 12.92 21.69
CA PHE A 77 -14.07 13.15 20.35
C PHE A 77 -15.32 14.01 20.48
N ASP A 78 -15.41 15.09 19.70
CA ASP A 78 -16.58 15.96 19.64
C ASP A 78 -17.76 15.18 19.04
N PRO A 79 -18.89 14.99 19.74
CA PRO A 79 -20.05 14.32 19.19
C PRO A 79 -20.66 15.02 17.97
N ALA A 80 -20.45 16.34 17.83
CA ALA A 80 -20.85 17.10 16.64
C ALA A 80 -19.76 17.12 15.55
N GLY A 81 -18.59 16.53 15.84
CA GLY A 81 -17.46 16.44 14.95
C GLY A 81 -17.61 15.39 13.84
N GLN A 82 -16.66 15.41 12.93
CA GLN A 82 -16.62 14.47 11.78
C GLN A 82 -15.55 13.41 12.00
N HIS A 83 -15.97 12.20 12.36
CA HIS A 83 -15.07 11.11 12.71
C HIS A 83 -15.31 9.89 11.83
N SER A 84 -14.24 9.33 11.26
CA SER A 84 -14.34 8.14 10.41
C SER A 84 -13.18 7.18 10.68
N VAL A 85 -13.52 5.91 10.89
CA VAL A 85 -12.56 4.79 10.93
C VAL A 85 -12.93 3.87 9.76
N ASN A 86 -12.21 3.98 8.65
CA ASN A 86 -12.46 3.18 7.44
C ASN A 86 -11.72 1.85 7.49
N GLU A 87 -11.98 1.08 8.54
CA GLU A 87 -11.45 -0.26 8.80
C GLU A 87 -12.63 -1.18 9.18
N THR A 88 -13.58 -1.35 8.26
CA THR A 88 -14.83 -2.09 8.55
C THR A 88 -14.55 -3.57 8.83
N GLY A 89 -15.12 -4.09 9.92
CA GLY A 89 -15.09 -5.53 10.25
C GLY A 89 -13.75 -6.04 10.80
N PHE A 90 -12.85 -5.15 11.22
CA PHE A 90 -11.59 -5.51 11.86
C PHE A 90 -11.20 -4.54 12.96
N PHE A 91 -10.78 -5.09 14.10
CA PHE A 91 -10.31 -4.34 15.24
C PHE A 91 -8.84 -4.66 15.51
N TYR A 92 -8.09 -3.65 15.94
CA TYR A 92 -6.65 -3.73 16.17
C TYR A 92 -6.30 -4.15 17.62
N GLU A 93 -7.21 -4.83 18.33
CA GLU A 93 -7.03 -5.22 19.75
C GLU A 93 -5.85 -6.18 19.93
N GLU A 94 -5.70 -7.16 19.04
CA GLU A 94 -4.62 -8.16 19.07
C GLU A 94 -3.30 -7.66 18.43
N PHE A 95 -3.26 -6.38 18.02
CA PHE A 95 -2.14 -5.80 17.31
C PHE A 95 -1.41 -4.75 18.14
N ASP A 96 -0.10 -4.93 18.24
CA ASP A 96 0.81 -3.98 18.85
C ASP A 96 1.24 -2.93 17.83
N ALA A 97 1.09 -1.65 18.18
CA ALA A 97 1.73 -0.56 17.46
C ALA A 97 3.24 -0.60 17.72
N TYR A 98 4.03 -0.91 16.68
CA TYR A 98 5.49 -0.97 16.81
C TYR A 98 6.20 0.25 16.23
N ASN A 99 5.48 1.06 15.45
CA ASN A 99 5.96 2.35 14.97
C ASN A 99 4.79 3.32 14.84
N VAL A 100 5.00 4.54 15.33
CA VAL A 100 4.12 5.68 15.13
C VAL A 100 4.98 6.79 14.54
N SER A 101 4.59 7.28 13.37
CA SER A 101 5.30 8.34 12.66
C SER A 101 4.36 9.52 12.44
N VAL A 102 4.79 10.71 12.82
CA VAL A 102 4.09 11.97 12.51
C VAL A 102 4.60 12.46 11.16
N THR A 103 3.69 12.65 10.21
CA THR A 103 4.02 13.13 8.86
C THR A 103 3.63 14.58 8.64
N GLY A 104 2.77 15.13 9.48
CA GLY A 104 2.36 16.54 9.45
C GLY A 104 1.87 17.00 10.82
N TYR A 105 2.29 18.19 11.22
CA TYR A 105 1.81 18.83 12.45
C TYR A 105 1.81 20.35 12.28
N GLU A 106 0.64 20.96 12.37
CA GLU A 106 0.47 22.42 12.30
C GLU A 106 -0.37 22.89 13.48
N VAL A 107 0.02 24.02 14.06
CA VAL A 107 -0.68 24.62 15.21
C VAL A 107 -0.95 26.08 14.94
N SER A 108 -2.17 26.51 15.23
CA SER A 108 -2.58 27.90 15.14
C SER A 108 -3.27 28.34 16.43
N GLN A 109 -2.79 29.42 17.03
CA GLN A 109 -3.40 30.00 18.20
C GLN A 109 -4.79 30.55 17.84
N ILE A 110 -5.80 30.14 18.60
CA ILE A 110 -7.16 30.68 18.47
C ILE A 110 -7.30 31.89 19.38
N ARG A 111 -6.88 31.72 20.63
CA ARG A 111 -6.85 32.73 21.69
C ARG A 111 -5.83 32.31 22.74
N GLU A 112 -5.54 33.18 23.69
CA GLU A 112 -4.64 32.84 24.80
C GLU A 112 -5.09 31.56 25.52
N GLY A 113 -4.19 30.59 25.66
CA GLY A 113 -4.45 29.30 26.29
C GLY A 113 -5.31 28.32 25.48
N ALA A 114 -5.64 28.63 24.22
CA ALA A 114 -6.34 27.71 23.33
C ALA A 114 -5.80 27.76 21.89
N ALA A 115 -5.38 26.60 21.39
CA ALA A 115 -4.87 26.43 20.04
C ALA A 115 -5.69 25.41 19.26
N GLN A 116 -5.70 25.56 17.94
CA GLN A 116 -6.14 24.53 17.01
C GLN A 116 -4.89 23.83 16.48
N ALA A 117 -4.93 22.51 16.43
CA ALA A 117 -3.87 21.70 15.87
C ALA A 117 -4.42 20.76 14.81
N LEU A 118 -3.59 20.49 13.81
CA LEU A 118 -3.82 19.50 12.78
C LEU A 118 -2.64 18.53 12.79
N LEU A 119 -2.93 17.26 12.98
CA LEU A 119 -1.95 16.18 13.08
C LEU A 119 -2.22 15.14 12.01
N GLU A 120 -1.18 14.70 11.32
CA GLU A 120 -1.19 13.59 10.39
C GLU A 120 -0.07 12.61 10.71
N GLY A 121 -0.30 11.34 10.46
CA GLY A 121 0.72 10.34 10.64
C GLY A 121 0.35 8.95 10.15
N VAL A 122 1.24 8.02 10.44
CA VAL A 122 1.13 6.60 10.12
C VAL A 122 1.39 5.77 11.37
N ILE A 123 0.59 4.73 11.58
CA ILE A 123 0.82 3.73 12.61
C ILE A 123 1.06 2.38 11.92
N LEU A 124 2.14 1.72 12.29
CA LEU A 124 2.45 0.37 11.84
C LEU A 124 2.18 -0.61 12.98
N PHE A 125 1.41 -1.64 12.66
CA PHE A 125 0.94 -2.66 13.58
C PHE A 125 1.54 -4.03 13.26
N LYS A 126 1.78 -4.81 14.30
CA LYS A 126 2.13 -6.23 14.20
C LYS A 126 1.44 -7.04 15.30
N ASP A 127 1.17 -8.31 15.06
CA ASP A 127 0.70 -9.22 16.10
C ASP A 127 1.75 -10.28 16.46
N VAL A 128 1.38 -11.19 17.37
CA VAL A 128 2.23 -12.31 17.79
C VAL A 128 2.53 -13.31 16.68
N LEU A 129 1.69 -13.38 15.65
CA LEU A 129 1.93 -14.18 14.46
C LEU A 129 2.80 -13.43 13.44
N ASN A 130 3.28 -12.22 13.74
CA ASN A 130 4.02 -11.36 12.82
C ASN A 130 3.22 -11.00 11.55
N ARG A 131 1.89 -10.97 11.66
CA ARG A 131 1.01 -10.32 10.68
C ARG A 131 1.16 -8.82 10.81
N ARG A 132 1.06 -8.08 9.71
CA ARG A 132 1.30 -6.64 9.63
C ARG A 132 0.12 -5.89 9.01
N ALA A 133 -0.17 -4.74 9.58
CA ALA A 133 -1.11 -3.78 9.03
C ALA A 133 -0.54 -2.37 9.23
N ALA A 134 -0.95 -1.44 8.38
CA ALA A 134 -0.55 -0.05 8.47
C ALA A 134 -1.79 0.81 8.31
N VAL A 135 -1.86 1.91 9.05
CA VAL A 135 -2.92 2.90 8.92
C VAL A 135 -2.32 4.29 8.79
N TYR A 136 -2.92 5.10 7.94
CA TYR A 136 -2.75 6.54 7.94
C TYR A 136 -3.85 7.14 8.83
N TYR A 137 -3.50 8.17 9.59
CA TYR A 137 -4.44 8.94 10.37
C TYR A 137 -4.25 10.44 10.15
N ALA A 138 -5.36 11.18 10.25
CA ALA A 138 -5.35 12.63 10.34
C ALA A 138 -6.39 13.09 11.35
N ALA A 139 -6.07 14.09 12.16
CA ALA A 139 -6.96 14.65 13.16
C ALA A 139 -6.79 16.16 13.28
N GLN A 140 -7.92 16.88 13.24
CA GLN A 140 -8.03 18.27 13.64
C GLN A 140 -8.63 18.33 15.05
N TYR A 141 -8.00 19.09 15.93
CA TYR A 141 -8.40 19.18 17.32
C TYR A 141 -8.12 20.55 17.92
N THR A 142 -8.79 20.83 19.03
CA THR A 142 -8.51 22.00 19.87
C THR A 142 -7.78 21.56 21.13
N VAL A 143 -6.74 22.30 21.48
CA VAL A 143 -5.92 22.12 22.68
C VAL A 143 -6.16 23.29 23.61
N THR A 144 -6.42 22.96 24.87
CA THR A 144 -6.44 23.90 26.00
C THR A 144 -5.42 23.44 27.04
N GLN A 145 -5.25 24.20 28.13
CA GLN A 145 -4.31 23.82 29.20
C GLN A 145 -4.60 22.46 29.84
N THR A 146 -5.85 21.98 29.81
CA THR A 146 -6.29 20.79 30.55
C THR A 146 -6.98 19.74 29.70
N ARG A 147 -7.31 20.05 28.44
CA ARG A 147 -8.13 19.18 27.60
C ARG A 147 -7.82 19.29 26.12
N VAL A 148 -7.97 18.16 25.43
CA VAL A 148 -7.95 18.03 23.98
C VAL A 148 -9.32 17.60 23.48
N THR A 149 -9.87 18.32 22.51
CA THR A 149 -11.12 17.94 21.84
C THR A 149 -10.87 17.72 20.36
N ILE A 150 -10.97 16.47 19.90
CA ILE A 150 -10.84 16.08 18.50
C ILE A 150 -12.14 16.44 17.79
N THR A 151 -12.09 17.38 16.85
CA THR A 151 -13.28 17.88 16.12
C THR A 151 -13.44 17.21 14.76
N LYS A 152 -12.35 16.70 14.19
CA LYS A 152 -12.36 15.93 12.94
C LYS A 152 -11.30 14.86 13.00
N SER A 153 -11.62 13.63 12.62
CA SER A 153 -10.62 12.56 12.50
C SER A 153 -10.93 11.61 11.36
N VAL A 154 -9.86 11.07 10.79
CA VAL A 154 -9.93 9.97 9.84
C VAL A 154 -8.83 8.98 10.13
N ILE A 155 -9.17 7.70 10.05
CA ILE A 155 -8.21 6.62 10.04
C ILE A 155 -8.55 5.72 8.85
N ARG A 156 -7.53 5.37 8.08
CA ARG A 156 -7.66 4.53 6.89
C ARG A 156 -6.44 3.61 6.79
N GLY A 157 -6.65 2.33 6.54
CA GLY A 157 -5.55 1.43 6.28
C GLY A 157 -4.77 1.80 5.02
N ILE A 158 -3.49 1.45 5.04
CA ILE A 158 -2.58 1.60 3.93
C ILE A 158 -2.37 0.21 3.34
N PRO A 159 -2.80 -0.04 2.08
CA PRO A 159 -2.56 -1.32 1.43
C PRO A 159 -1.06 -1.55 1.25
N SER A 160 -0.62 -2.79 1.34
CA SER A 160 0.77 -3.16 1.06
C SER A 160 1.01 -3.24 -0.45
N ASP A 161 2.05 -2.56 -0.95
CA ASP A 161 2.51 -2.71 -2.35
C ASP A 161 3.22 -4.06 -2.58
N PHE A 162 3.87 -4.57 -1.52
CA PHE A 162 4.66 -5.79 -1.55
C PHE A 162 4.32 -6.66 -0.33
N PRO A 163 3.14 -7.32 -0.32
CA PRO A 163 2.76 -8.21 0.77
C PRO A 163 3.76 -9.35 0.93
N ARG A 164 4.13 -9.63 2.17
CA ARG A 164 4.95 -10.77 2.55
C ARG A 164 4.10 -12.02 2.55
N VAL A 165 4.65 -13.09 2.01
CA VAL A 165 4.00 -14.39 1.96
C VAL A 165 4.91 -15.43 2.59
N GLU A 166 4.30 -16.38 3.31
CA GLU A 166 4.97 -17.57 3.82
C GLU A 166 4.27 -18.80 3.26
N THR A 167 5.04 -19.81 2.81
CA THR A 167 4.48 -21.00 2.17
C THR A 167 4.89 -22.27 2.90
N PHE A 168 3.91 -23.15 3.12
CA PHE A 168 4.05 -24.42 3.81
C PHE A 168 3.55 -25.58 2.93
N PHE A 169 4.12 -26.76 3.13
CA PHE A 169 3.76 -27.98 2.42
C PHE A 169 3.18 -28.98 3.42
N VAL A 170 1.85 -29.12 3.44
CA VAL A 170 1.16 -29.92 4.45
C VAL A 170 0.63 -31.21 3.81
N PRO A 171 0.89 -32.41 4.38
CA PRO A 171 0.30 -33.65 3.88
C PRO A 171 -1.24 -33.58 3.88
N GLU A 172 -1.88 -33.91 2.75
CA GLU A 172 -3.33 -33.80 2.59
C GLU A 172 -4.09 -34.62 3.65
N LYS A 173 -3.56 -35.79 4.00
CA LYS A 173 -4.11 -36.67 5.03
C LYS A 173 -4.21 -36.01 6.42
N LYS A 174 -3.26 -35.13 6.76
CA LYS A 174 -3.29 -34.41 8.05
C LYS A 174 -4.41 -33.38 8.05
N LEU A 175 -4.60 -32.65 6.94
CA LEU A 175 -5.68 -31.66 6.80
C LEU A 175 -7.05 -32.33 6.81
N ARG A 176 -7.22 -33.48 6.14
CA ARG A 176 -8.47 -34.25 6.17
C ARG A 176 -8.78 -34.87 7.53
N GLY A 177 -7.76 -35.09 8.36
CA GLY A 177 -7.88 -35.67 9.70
C GLY A 177 -8.16 -34.65 10.80
N VAL A 178 -8.31 -33.37 10.47
CA VAL A 178 -8.59 -32.31 11.43
C VAL A 178 -9.97 -32.53 12.07
N THR A 179 -10.01 -32.56 13.40
CA THR A 179 -11.24 -32.79 14.19
C THR A 179 -11.97 -31.50 14.58
N ALA A 180 -11.24 -30.39 14.74
CA ALA A 180 -11.80 -29.06 15.02
C ALA A 180 -11.75 -28.18 13.76
N PRO A 181 -12.84 -27.52 13.36
CA PRO A 181 -12.86 -26.76 12.10
C PRO A 181 -11.83 -25.62 12.13
N LEU A 182 -11.05 -25.50 11.05
CA LEU A 182 -10.18 -24.35 10.83
C LEU A 182 -11.04 -23.22 10.26
N THR A 183 -11.15 -22.11 10.98
CA THR A 183 -12.10 -21.03 10.67
C THR A 183 -11.45 -19.68 10.47
N SER A 184 -10.29 -19.46 11.10
CA SER A 184 -9.54 -18.21 11.04
C SER A 184 -8.18 -18.38 10.38
N PHE A 185 -7.57 -17.26 9.97
CA PHE A 185 -6.18 -17.25 9.53
C PHE A 185 -5.24 -17.87 10.58
N ALA A 186 -5.45 -17.56 11.85
CA ALA A 186 -4.64 -18.09 12.94
C ALA A 186 -4.74 -19.62 13.01
N ASP A 187 -5.95 -20.19 12.91
CA ASP A 187 -6.17 -21.64 12.94
C ASP A 187 -5.38 -22.33 11.83
N TYR A 188 -5.53 -21.85 10.58
CA TYR A 188 -4.85 -22.44 9.43
C TYR A 188 -3.32 -22.26 9.53
N TYR A 189 -2.84 -21.13 10.01
CA TYR A 189 -1.41 -20.83 10.11
C TYR A 189 -0.72 -21.69 11.16
N LEU A 190 -1.31 -21.80 12.36
CA LEU A 190 -0.80 -22.67 13.43
C LEU A 190 -0.84 -24.13 12.99
N PHE A 191 -1.95 -24.56 12.37
CA PHE A 191 -2.06 -25.89 11.79
C PHE A 191 -0.94 -26.18 10.78
N ALA A 192 -0.65 -25.24 9.88
CA ALA A 192 0.41 -25.40 8.89
C ALA A 192 1.80 -25.49 9.54
N ILE A 193 2.11 -24.65 10.54
CA ILE A 193 3.38 -24.70 11.27
C ILE A 193 3.58 -26.07 11.93
N GLU A 194 2.54 -26.60 12.57
CA GLU A 194 2.63 -27.87 13.30
C GLU A 194 2.72 -29.10 12.38
N ASN A 195 2.14 -29.01 11.17
CA ASN A 195 1.91 -30.18 10.33
C ASN A 195 2.72 -30.22 9.05
N ALA A 196 3.36 -29.12 8.65
CA ALA A 196 4.15 -29.04 7.43
C ALA A 196 5.34 -30.00 7.43
N GLU A 197 5.67 -30.53 6.25
CA GLU A 197 6.90 -31.28 6.07
C GLU A 197 8.12 -30.34 6.07
N PRO A 198 9.21 -30.72 6.75
CA PRO A 198 10.44 -29.96 6.71
C PRO A 198 11.02 -29.96 5.29
N MET A 199 11.55 -28.80 4.88
CA MET A 199 12.28 -28.65 3.61
C MET A 199 13.81 -28.74 3.79
N HIS A 200 14.25 -29.35 4.89
CA HIS A 200 15.67 -29.56 5.20
C HIS A 200 16.06 -31.00 4.86
N TYR A 201 17.30 -31.18 4.39
CA TYR A 201 17.98 -32.46 4.52
C TYR A 201 19.35 -32.25 5.12
N ASN A 202 19.67 -33.05 6.13
CA ASN A 202 21.05 -33.22 6.60
C ASN A 202 21.88 -33.97 5.55
N GLU A 203 23.22 -33.89 5.64
CA GLU A 203 24.09 -34.77 4.86
C GLU A 203 23.73 -36.24 5.15
N GLY A 204 23.24 -36.96 4.13
CA GLY A 204 22.88 -38.38 4.23
C GLY A 204 21.40 -38.71 4.12
N GLU A 205 20.49 -37.73 4.16
CA GLU A 205 19.05 -37.98 3.99
C GLU A 205 18.63 -38.08 2.51
N SER A 206 17.55 -38.83 2.25
CA SER A 206 17.11 -39.17 0.89
C SER A 206 16.80 -37.93 0.03
N LYS A 207 17.62 -37.71 -1.00
CA LYS A 207 17.54 -36.56 -1.93
C LYS A 207 16.28 -36.53 -2.81
N THR A 208 15.42 -37.55 -2.71
CA THR A 208 14.26 -37.73 -3.59
C THR A 208 12.96 -37.14 -3.04
N GLY A 209 12.90 -36.80 -1.74
CA GLY A 209 11.66 -36.42 -1.07
C GLY A 209 10.61 -37.53 -1.05
N ILE A 210 9.59 -37.39 -0.19
CA ILE A 210 8.43 -38.28 -0.20
C ILE A 210 7.44 -37.70 -1.22
N LYS A 211 7.22 -38.43 -2.32
CA LYS A 211 6.17 -38.07 -3.27
C LYS A 211 4.85 -38.60 -2.74
N ASP A 212 3.93 -37.71 -2.38
CA ASP A 212 2.60 -38.02 -1.86
C ASP A 212 1.63 -36.87 -2.19
N LYS A 213 0.39 -36.94 -1.71
CA LYS A 213 -0.56 -35.85 -1.80
C LYS A 213 -0.32 -34.80 -0.72
N TYR A 214 -0.12 -33.57 -1.16
CA TYR A 214 0.13 -32.42 -0.31
C TYR A 214 -0.81 -31.27 -0.68
N VAL A 215 -1.03 -30.39 0.29
CA VAL A 215 -1.63 -29.08 0.11
C VAL A 215 -0.54 -28.04 0.32
N VAL A 216 -0.27 -27.25 -0.73
CA VAL A 216 0.54 -26.04 -0.62
C VAL A 216 -0.34 -24.98 0.03
N MET A 217 0.09 -24.42 1.14
CA MET A 217 -0.61 -23.35 1.85
C MET A 217 0.27 -22.11 1.90
N ALA A 218 -0.15 -21.03 1.23
CA ALA A 218 0.55 -19.75 1.24
C ALA A 218 -0.24 -18.70 2.03
N PHE A 219 0.40 -18.07 2.99
CA PHE A 219 -0.19 -17.14 3.95
C PHE A 219 0.32 -15.72 3.70
N CYS A 220 -0.58 -14.80 3.40
CA CYS A 220 -0.25 -13.38 3.29
C CYS A 220 -0.14 -12.76 4.69
N LYS A 221 1.07 -12.34 5.05
CA LYS A 221 1.41 -11.74 6.36
C LYS A 221 1.13 -10.25 6.40
N ASP A 222 0.69 -9.65 5.32
CA ASP A 222 0.20 -8.26 5.27
C ASP A 222 -1.29 -8.26 4.97
N ARG A 223 -2.03 -7.38 5.64
CA ARG A 223 -3.47 -7.27 5.40
C ARG A 223 -3.73 -6.67 4.03
N LEU A 224 -4.62 -7.31 3.26
CA LEU A 224 -5.03 -6.87 1.94
C LEU A 224 -6.47 -6.37 1.96
N PHE A 225 -6.78 -5.42 1.08
CA PHE A 225 -8.13 -4.92 0.92
C PHE A 225 -8.92 -5.75 -0.09
N ASP A 226 -10.24 -5.62 -0.09
CA ASP A 226 -11.11 -6.46 -0.91
C ASP A 226 -10.97 -6.20 -2.40
N GLU A 227 -10.57 -5.00 -2.79
CA GLU A 227 -10.18 -4.67 -4.16
C GLU A 227 -8.85 -5.30 -4.61
N SER A 228 -8.09 -5.95 -3.74
CA SER A 228 -6.80 -6.54 -4.11
C SER A 228 -6.94 -8.00 -4.51
N SER A 229 -6.25 -8.40 -5.57
CA SER A 229 -6.14 -9.80 -5.99
C SER A 229 -4.81 -10.39 -5.52
N LEU A 230 -4.89 -11.57 -4.89
CA LEU A 230 -3.75 -12.40 -4.54
C LEU A 230 -4.00 -13.79 -5.09
N THR A 231 -3.07 -14.29 -5.91
CA THR A 231 -3.24 -15.56 -6.64
C THR A 231 -2.00 -16.42 -6.52
N MET A 232 -2.18 -17.74 -6.57
CA MET A 232 -1.09 -18.71 -6.51
C MET A 232 -1.14 -19.61 -7.73
N THR A 233 0.02 -19.90 -8.30
CA THR A 233 0.18 -20.94 -9.32
C THR A 233 1.27 -21.90 -8.88
N VAL A 234 0.98 -23.20 -8.97
CA VAL A 234 1.96 -24.26 -8.74
C VAL A 234 2.35 -24.89 -10.07
N THR A 235 3.64 -24.87 -10.41
CA THR A 235 4.16 -25.27 -11.73
C THR A 235 5.42 -26.11 -11.66
N ASP A 236 5.78 -26.74 -12.78
CA ASP A 236 7.04 -27.48 -12.95
C ASP A 236 8.25 -26.58 -13.29
N LYS A 237 8.04 -25.29 -13.59
CA LYS A 237 9.09 -24.27 -13.76
C LYS A 237 8.81 -23.04 -12.90
N ALA A 238 9.85 -22.23 -12.64
CA ALA A 238 9.78 -21.03 -11.80
C ALA A 238 8.89 -19.93 -12.40
N LEU A 239 8.51 -18.95 -11.56
CA LEU A 239 7.78 -17.74 -11.97
C LEU A 239 6.44 -18.04 -12.67
N GLY A 240 5.77 -19.12 -12.26
CA GLY A 240 4.50 -19.58 -12.84
C GLY A 240 4.62 -20.06 -14.29
N ALA A 241 5.84 -20.26 -14.81
CA ALA A 241 6.04 -20.81 -16.14
C ALA A 241 5.82 -22.33 -16.12
N GLY A 242 5.34 -22.87 -17.25
CA GLY A 242 5.23 -24.32 -17.43
C GLY A 242 3.84 -24.90 -17.13
N LYS A 243 3.80 -26.20 -16.84
CA LYS A 243 2.55 -26.94 -16.63
C LYS A 243 2.02 -26.69 -15.23
N LYS A 244 0.75 -26.30 -15.12
CA LYS A 244 0.05 -26.19 -13.84
C LYS A 244 -0.10 -27.58 -13.21
N LEU A 245 0.27 -27.68 -11.93
CA LEU A 245 0.28 -28.93 -11.16
C LEU A 245 -0.88 -29.03 -10.15
N GLY A 246 -1.61 -27.95 -9.94
CA GLY A 246 -2.79 -27.88 -9.08
C GLY A 246 -3.58 -26.60 -9.32
N GLU A 247 -4.85 -26.62 -8.93
CA GLU A 247 -5.71 -25.43 -8.91
C GLU A 247 -5.67 -24.79 -7.52
N ALA A 248 -5.50 -23.47 -7.48
CA ALA A 248 -5.42 -22.72 -6.23
C ALA A 248 -6.77 -22.08 -5.89
N ILE A 249 -7.16 -22.19 -4.62
CA ILE A 249 -8.27 -21.44 -4.04
C ILE A 249 -7.74 -20.36 -3.10
N SER A 250 -8.57 -19.35 -2.83
CA SER A 250 -8.25 -18.24 -1.93
C SER A 250 -9.29 -18.15 -0.83
N LEU A 251 -8.84 -18.08 0.42
CA LEU A 251 -9.65 -17.77 1.59
C LEU A 251 -9.37 -16.34 2.05
N ASN A 252 -10.40 -15.66 2.55
CA ASN A 252 -10.32 -14.31 3.10
C ASN A 252 -10.87 -14.31 4.53
N ASP A 253 -10.02 -13.99 5.49
CA ASP A 253 -10.39 -13.71 6.88
C ASP A 253 -10.15 -12.21 7.15
N SER A 254 -11.19 -11.38 6.97
CA SER A 254 -11.15 -9.92 7.21
C SER A 254 -9.94 -9.17 6.61
N GLY A 255 -9.46 -9.57 5.43
CA GLY A 255 -8.28 -8.97 4.79
C GLY A 255 -7.04 -9.88 4.77
N TRP A 256 -7.01 -10.92 5.60
CA TRP A 256 -5.93 -11.90 5.65
C TRP A 256 -6.17 -13.01 4.63
N ARG A 257 -5.29 -13.10 3.62
CA ARG A 257 -5.44 -14.05 2.52
C ARG A 257 -4.65 -15.34 2.75
N ILE A 258 -5.30 -16.46 2.48
CA ILE A 258 -4.70 -17.80 2.48
C ILE A 258 -4.93 -18.42 1.11
N LEU A 259 -3.88 -18.88 0.45
CA LEU A 259 -3.98 -19.56 -0.83
C LEU A 259 -3.66 -21.04 -0.63
N MET A 260 -4.49 -21.92 -1.20
CA MET A 260 -4.31 -23.36 -1.06
C MET A 260 -4.37 -24.07 -2.40
N ALA A 261 -3.44 -24.96 -2.68
CA ALA A 261 -3.46 -25.82 -3.86
C ALA A 261 -3.09 -27.26 -3.50
N GLY A 262 -3.99 -28.19 -3.81
CA GLY A 262 -3.75 -29.63 -3.65
C GLY A 262 -3.06 -30.23 -4.87
N GLY A 263 -2.23 -31.25 -4.65
CA GLY A 263 -1.61 -32.00 -5.73
C GLY A 263 -0.65 -33.08 -5.25
N GLU A 264 -0.14 -33.87 -6.19
CA GLU A 264 0.97 -34.80 -5.92
C GLU A 264 2.29 -34.04 -5.98
N PHE A 265 2.92 -33.86 -4.82
CA PHE A 265 4.15 -33.09 -4.70
C PHE A 265 5.23 -33.92 -3.99
N ALA A 266 6.47 -33.48 -4.13
CA ALA A 266 7.60 -34.05 -3.41
C ALA A 266 8.41 -32.94 -2.73
N PRO A 267 7.93 -32.41 -1.59
CA PRO A 267 8.67 -31.45 -0.79
C PRO A 267 10.07 -31.99 -0.46
N GLY A 268 11.05 -31.13 -0.61
CA GLY A 268 12.47 -31.43 -0.46
C GLY A 268 13.14 -32.14 -1.65
N SER A 269 12.40 -32.61 -2.65
CA SER A 269 13.01 -33.37 -3.75
C SER A 269 13.90 -32.52 -4.65
N SER A 270 15.20 -32.85 -4.72
CA SER A 270 16.11 -32.22 -5.69
C SER A 270 15.83 -32.65 -7.14
N ARG A 271 15.18 -33.80 -7.32
CA ARG A 271 14.85 -34.41 -8.62
C ARG A 271 13.46 -34.01 -9.13
N ASN A 272 12.46 -34.05 -8.26
CA ASN A 272 11.07 -33.77 -8.61
C ASN A 272 10.73 -32.33 -8.22
N LYS A 273 11.27 -31.38 -8.98
CA LYS A 273 11.14 -29.95 -8.70
C LYS A 273 9.73 -29.46 -9.01
N PHE A 274 9.24 -28.57 -8.15
CA PHE A 274 8.07 -27.75 -8.44
C PHE A 274 8.25 -26.38 -7.79
N PHE A 275 7.48 -25.42 -8.28
CA PHE A 275 7.59 -24.02 -7.93
C PHE A 275 6.21 -23.50 -7.53
N VAL A 276 6.19 -22.62 -6.54
CA VAL A 276 4.99 -21.95 -6.06
C VAL A 276 5.20 -20.46 -6.30
N THR A 277 4.44 -19.90 -7.21
CA THR A 277 4.50 -18.47 -7.52
C THR A 277 3.24 -17.80 -7.01
N VAL A 278 3.42 -16.79 -6.16
CA VAL A 278 2.35 -15.97 -5.61
C VAL A 278 2.42 -14.58 -6.22
N SER A 279 1.33 -14.17 -6.83
CA SER A 279 1.20 -12.91 -7.56
C SER A 279 0.16 -12.03 -6.90
N TYR A 280 0.48 -10.74 -6.80
CA TYR A 280 -0.34 -9.71 -6.19
C TYR A 280 -0.65 -8.59 -7.19
N LYS A 281 -1.88 -8.07 -7.14
CA LYS A 281 -2.27 -6.84 -7.81
C LYS A 281 -3.30 -6.08 -6.99
N GLN A 282 -3.07 -4.78 -6.87
CA GLN A 282 -4.02 -3.86 -6.27
C GLN A 282 -4.97 -3.31 -7.35
N GLU A 283 -6.22 -3.77 -7.40
CA GLU A 283 -7.13 -3.40 -8.51
C GLU A 283 -7.60 -1.94 -8.43
N ALA A 284 -7.69 -1.35 -7.23
CA ALA A 284 -8.03 0.07 -7.08
C ALA A 284 -6.97 1.02 -7.66
N ALA A 285 -5.73 0.55 -7.81
CA ALA A 285 -4.64 1.28 -8.43
C ALA A 285 -4.39 0.69 -9.83
N SER A 286 -5.32 0.94 -10.77
CA SER A 286 -5.36 0.33 -12.12
C SER A 286 -4.10 0.48 -12.99
N HIS A 287 -3.09 1.22 -12.52
CA HIS A 287 -1.82 1.46 -13.18
C HIS A 287 -0.63 0.74 -12.53
N LEU A 288 -0.82 0.09 -11.36
CA LEU A 288 0.21 -0.72 -10.75
C LEU A 288 0.30 -2.09 -11.46
N PRO A 289 1.52 -2.55 -11.79
CA PRO A 289 1.70 -3.82 -12.45
C PRO A 289 1.33 -4.99 -11.53
N HIS A 290 1.03 -6.15 -12.13
CA HIS A 290 1.07 -7.41 -11.40
C HIS A 290 2.50 -7.65 -10.89
N VAL A 291 2.64 -7.96 -9.61
CA VAL A 291 3.94 -8.18 -8.98
C VAL A 291 4.01 -9.61 -8.45
N VAL A 292 5.11 -10.30 -8.71
CA VAL A 292 5.42 -11.57 -8.05
C VAL A 292 5.94 -11.25 -6.66
N VAL A 293 5.17 -11.62 -5.64
CA VAL A 293 5.48 -11.36 -4.22
C VAL A 293 6.04 -12.59 -3.50
N GLY A 294 5.99 -13.75 -4.15
CA GLY A 294 6.66 -14.96 -3.71
C GLY A 294 6.98 -15.89 -4.87
N ASP A 295 8.20 -16.42 -4.89
CA ASP A 295 8.62 -17.50 -5.80
C ASP A 295 9.36 -18.55 -4.98
N TYR A 296 8.64 -19.57 -4.54
CA TYR A 296 9.16 -20.63 -3.67
C TYR A 296 9.47 -21.88 -4.47
N ARG A 297 10.47 -22.61 -4.01
CA ARG A 297 10.86 -23.90 -4.56
C ARG A 297 10.57 -24.97 -3.53
N ASN A 298 10.40 -26.19 -4.00
CA ASN A 298 10.23 -27.35 -3.13
C ASN A 298 11.50 -27.72 -2.32
N VAL A 299 12.56 -26.93 -2.35
CA VAL A 299 13.78 -27.10 -1.54
C VAL A 299 14.12 -25.77 -0.87
N LYS A 300 14.55 -25.80 0.40
CA LYS A 300 14.97 -24.57 1.08
C LYS A 300 16.26 -24.04 0.44
N SER A 301 16.23 -22.79 -0.03
CA SER A 301 17.42 -22.12 -0.56
C SER A 301 18.42 -21.85 0.57
N LYS A 302 19.72 -22.02 0.31
CA LYS A 302 20.79 -21.66 1.27
C LYS A 302 21.04 -20.14 1.38
N HIS A 303 20.28 -19.29 0.66
CA HIS A 303 20.52 -17.85 0.65
C HIS A 303 19.79 -17.08 1.77
N VAL A 304 20.63 -16.62 2.71
CA VAL A 304 20.62 -15.38 3.50
C VAL A 304 19.31 -14.57 3.50
N GLU A 305 18.74 -14.45 4.68
CA GLU A 305 17.86 -13.37 5.13
C GLU A 305 18.56 -12.03 4.88
N ALA A 306 18.39 -11.46 3.69
CA ALA A 306 18.86 -10.13 3.39
C ALA A 306 18.01 -9.13 4.17
N ALA A 307 18.51 -8.75 5.35
CA ALA A 307 18.06 -7.55 6.04
C ALA A 307 18.03 -6.37 5.05
N PRO A 308 17.00 -5.51 5.07
CA PRO A 308 16.99 -4.33 4.22
C PRO A 308 18.25 -3.51 4.54
N ALA A 309 19.03 -3.22 3.51
CA ALA A 309 20.26 -2.46 3.62
C ALA A 309 19.97 -1.11 4.31
N ALA A 310 20.57 -0.90 5.48
CA ALA A 310 20.56 0.37 6.17
C ALA A 310 21.23 1.42 5.25
N ALA A 311 20.47 2.43 4.83
CA ALA A 311 21.00 3.56 4.11
C ALA A 311 21.88 4.41 5.05
N GLN A 312 23.17 4.52 4.72
CA GLN A 312 24.05 5.49 5.36
C GLN A 312 23.72 6.91 4.84
N PRO A 313 23.71 7.93 5.71
CA PRO A 313 23.41 9.31 5.31
C PRO A 313 24.64 9.97 4.67
N ALA A 314 24.46 10.56 3.47
CA ALA A 314 25.43 11.44 2.86
C ALA A 314 25.04 12.91 3.11
N SER A 315 25.89 13.61 3.84
CA SER A 315 25.82 15.04 4.14
C SER A 315 26.18 15.91 2.91
N GLY A 316 25.36 16.92 2.61
CA GLY A 316 25.69 17.99 1.65
C GLY A 316 24.72 19.18 1.76
N PRO A 317 25.16 20.44 1.55
CA PRO A 317 24.54 21.62 2.15
C PRO A 317 23.48 22.32 1.26
N ALA A 318 22.54 23.00 1.94
CA ALA A 318 21.42 23.76 1.39
C ALA A 318 21.82 25.11 0.75
N PRO A 319 21.12 25.60 -0.30
CA PRO A 319 21.20 27.00 -0.73
C PRO A 319 19.98 27.85 -0.30
N ALA A 320 20.25 29.13 -0.08
CA ALA A 320 19.42 30.16 0.56
C ALA A 320 18.45 30.92 -0.38
N LEU A 321 17.41 31.51 0.23
CA LEU A 321 16.34 32.34 -0.37
C LEU A 321 16.72 33.84 -0.45
N ALA A 322 16.08 34.58 -1.37
CA ALA A 322 16.15 36.04 -1.52
C ALA A 322 14.76 36.74 -1.37
N PRO A 323 14.67 38.05 -1.04
CA PRO A 323 13.47 38.72 -0.50
C PRO A 323 12.69 39.65 -1.47
N PRO A 324 11.51 40.24 -1.09
CA PRO A 324 10.50 40.85 -1.98
C PRO A 324 10.34 42.39 -1.86
N PRO A 325 9.44 43.07 -2.64
CA PRO A 325 8.99 44.44 -2.34
C PRO A 325 7.44 44.65 -2.20
N PRO A 326 6.97 45.83 -1.67
CA PRO A 326 5.62 46.02 -1.09
C PRO A 326 4.73 47.19 -1.63
N GLY A 327 3.41 47.14 -1.31
CA GLY A 327 2.43 48.27 -1.14
C GLY A 327 1.69 48.79 -2.40
N SER A 328 0.41 49.23 -2.45
CA SER A 328 -0.59 49.70 -1.45
C SER A 328 -2.05 49.75 -2.04
N ALA A 329 -3.10 49.84 -1.18
CA ALA A 329 -4.58 49.84 -1.41
C ALA A 329 -5.22 51.27 -1.58
N PRO A 330 -6.56 51.62 -1.46
CA PRO A 330 -7.87 50.87 -1.30
C PRO A 330 -9.21 51.40 -1.98
N ALA A 331 -10.27 50.54 -2.09
CA ALA A 331 -11.79 50.59 -1.95
C ALA A 331 -12.72 51.74 -2.51
N PRO A 332 -14.08 51.57 -2.81
CA PRO A 332 -15.16 50.80 -2.09
C PRO A 332 -16.36 50.14 -2.91
N ALA A 333 -17.36 49.54 -2.20
CA ALA A 333 -18.45 48.55 -2.55
C ALA A 333 -19.88 49.13 -2.91
N PRO A 334 -21.06 48.40 -3.14
CA PRO A 334 -21.44 46.96 -2.92
C PRO A 334 -22.50 46.19 -3.85
N ALA A 335 -22.65 44.86 -3.61
CA ALA A 335 -23.76 43.84 -3.84
C ALA A 335 -24.09 43.27 -5.28
N PRO A 336 -24.60 42.01 -5.51
CA PRO A 336 -24.98 40.83 -4.68
C PRO A 336 -24.14 39.51 -4.92
N ALA A 337 -24.34 38.46 -4.12
CA ALA A 337 -23.42 37.32 -3.88
C ALA A 337 -23.13 36.36 -5.08
N PRO A 338 -21.87 36.27 -5.58
CA PRO A 338 -21.44 35.35 -6.64
C PRO A 338 -20.68 34.11 -6.11
N ALA A 339 -20.53 33.10 -6.98
CA ALA A 339 -19.62 31.96 -6.78
C ALA A 339 -18.22 32.45 -6.35
N LEU A 340 -17.67 31.82 -5.30
CA LEU A 340 -16.43 32.22 -4.62
C LEU A 340 -15.25 32.33 -5.60
N ALA A 341 -15.02 33.53 -6.11
CA ALA A 341 -13.80 33.91 -6.80
C ALA A 341 -12.67 34.09 -5.77
N PRO A 342 -11.42 33.74 -6.10
CA PRO A 342 -10.30 33.86 -5.19
C PRO A 342 -10.04 35.33 -4.85
N THR A 343 -10.11 35.68 -3.55
CA THR A 343 -9.68 36.98 -3.04
C THR A 343 -8.15 37.05 -3.11
N PRO A 344 -7.54 38.00 -3.85
CA PRO A 344 -6.09 38.15 -3.85
C PRO A 344 -5.62 38.70 -2.50
N GLY A 345 -4.72 37.97 -1.81
CA GLY A 345 -3.79 38.57 -0.86
C GLY A 345 -3.65 37.91 0.51
N LYS A 346 -4.57 37.05 0.96
CA LYS A 346 -4.40 36.29 2.20
C LYS A 346 -4.59 34.81 1.93
N GLU A 347 -3.61 34.00 2.32
CA GLU A 347 -3.75 32.55 2.32
C GLU A 347 -4.89 32.16 3.27
N GLY A 348 -5.74 31.24 2.83
CA GLY A 348 -6.85 30.75 3.63
C GLY A 348 -6.44 29.59 4.53
N PRO A 349 -7.37 29.12 5.38
CA PRO A 349 -7.07 28.09 6.37
C PRO A 349 -6.53 26.79 5.77
N LEU A 350 -6.95 26.35 4.58
CA LEU A 350 -6.40 25.16 3.93
C LEU A 350 -4.97 25.38 3.43
N ALA A 351 -4.69 26.53 2.83
CA ALA A 351 -3.34 26.90 2.40
C ALA A 351 -2.35 27.03 3.59
N LEU A 352 -2.86 27.44 4.75
CA LEU A 352 -2.11 27.61 6.00
C LEU A 352 -2.03 26.33 6.85
N GLY A 353 -2.71 25.25 6.47
CA GLY A 353 -2.77 24.02 7.26
C GLY A 353 -3.59 24.12 8.56
N GLN A 354 -4.50 25.10 8.61
CA GLN A 354 -5.44 25.33 9.71
C GLN A 354 -6.75 24.57 9.54
N ALA A 355 -7.00 23.99 8.37
CA ALA A 355 -8.14 23.14 8.09
C ALA A 355 -7.72 21.93 7.24
N PHE A 356 -8.52 20.87 7.29
CA PHE A 356 -8.27 19.63 6.55
C PHE A 356 -9.53 19.11 5.85
N LEU A 357 -9.40 18.85 4.55
CA LEU A 357 -10.42 18.19 3.74
C LEU A 357 -10.11 16.69 3.63
N ASN A 358 -11.12 15.87 3.82
CA ASN A 358 -11.04 14.42 3.73
C ASN A 358 -12.00 13.88 2.65
N PRO A 359 -11.49 13.20 1.62
CA PRO A 359 -12.26 12.59 0.54
C PRO A 359 -13.34 11.56 0.96
N VAL A 360 -13.38 11.17 2.23
CA VAL A 360 -14.45 10.33 2.80
C VAL A 360 -15.75 11.11 2.96
N PHE A 361 -15.67 12.42 3.21
CA PHE A 361 -16.83 13.25 3.48
C PHE A 361 -17.27 13.98 2.19
N PRO A 362 -18.52 13.79 1.71
CA PRO A 362 -19.00 14.38 0.45
C PRO A 362 -18.83 15.90 0.34
N GLU A 363 -19.02 16.63 1.44
CA GLU A 363 -18.83 18.07 1.55
C GLU A 363 -17.38 18.51 1.28
N ASP A 364 -16.41 17.73 1.74
CA ASP A 364 -15.00 18.00 1.46
C ASP A 364 -14.68 17.69 -0.02
N VAL A 365 -15.26 16.61 -0.56
CA VAL A 365 -15.08 16.23 -1.98
C VAL A 365 -15.57 17.32 -2.91
N GLU A 366 -16.69 17.99 -2.59
CA GLU A 366 -17.20 19.13 -3.35
C GLU A 366 -16.14 20.22 -3.51
N VAL A 367 -15.49 20.61 -2.40
CA VAL A 367 -14.46 21.66 -2.37
C VAL A 367 -13.23 21.23 -3.18
N ILE A 368 -12.82 19.96 -3.05
CA ILE A 368 -11.68 19.41 -3.80
C ILE A 368 -11.97 19.40 -5.31
N GLN A 369 -13.14 18.89 -5.72
CA GLN A 369 -13.55 18.84 -7.12
C GLN A 369 -13.66 20.24 -7.73
N ALA A 370 -14.25 21.19 -7.00
CA ALA A 370 -14.36 22.58 -7.43
C ALA A 370 -12.97 23.18 -7.70
N ARG A 371 -12.00 22.95 -6.80
CA ARG A 371 -10.64 23.46 -6.95
C ARG A 371 -9.90 22.80 -8.11
N LEU A 372 -9.96 21.49 -8.24
CA LEU A 372 -9.35 20.77 -9.37
C LEU A 372 -9.96 21.21 -10.71
N LYS A 373 -11.26 21.51 -10.74
CA LYS A 373 -11.95 22.03 -11.92
C LYS A 373 -11.49 23.44 -12.28
N ALA A 374 -11.34 24.33 -11.30
CA ALA A 374 -10.82 25.68 -11.50
C ALA A 374 -9.38 25.69 -12.06
N LEU A 375 -8.57 24.69 -11.71
CA LEU A 375 -7.22 24.50 -12.26
C LEU A 375 -7.21 23.86 -13.67
N GLY A 376 -8.38 23.57 -14.24
CA GLY A 376 -8.51 22.87 -15.53
C GLY A 376 -8.14 21.40 -15.49
N LEU A 377 -7.97 20.82 -14.28
CA LEU A 377 -7.55 19.44 -14.09
C LEU A 377 -8.73 18.47 -14.01
N TYR A 378 -9.94 18.92 -13.66
CA TYR A 378 -11.13 18.08 -13.54
C TYR A 378 -12.25 18.54 -14.48
N THR A 379 -12.70 17.66 -15.37
CA THR A 379 -13.73 17.97 -16.39
C THR A 379 -15.12 17.43 -16.03
N GLY A 380 -15.23 16.63 -14.96
CA GLY A 380 -16.48 16.03 -14.51
C GLY A 380 -17.47 17.05 -13.93
N LYS A 381 -18.67 16.54 -13.61
CA LYS A 381 -19.63 17.26 -12.77
C LYS A 381 -19.12 17.23 -11.34
N ILE A 382 -19.35 18.30 -10.59
CA ILE A 382 -19.14 18.27 -9.14
C ILE A 382 -20.30 17.44 -8.57
N ASP A 383 -20.00 16.21 -8.18
CA ASP A 383 -20.95 15.17 -7.77
C ASP A 383 -20.75 14.71 -6.32
N ARG A 384 -19.75 15.27 -5.62
CA ARG A 384 -19.35 14.90 -4.25
C ARG A 384 -18.81 13.48 -4.10
N ASP A 385 -18.53 12.81 -5.22
CA ASP A 385 -17.94 11.47 -5.23
C ASP A 385 -16.44 11.53 -5.53
N PHE A 386 -15.63 10.94 -4.64
CA PHE A 386 -14.19 10.84 -4.86
C PHE A 386 -13.82 9.67 -5.80
N GLY A 387 -14.48 9.66 -6.97
CA GLY A 387 -14.39 8.59 -7.96
C GLY A 387 -13.15 8.65 -8.86
N PRO A 388 -13.06 7.74 -9.87
CA PRO A 388 -11.89 7.60 -10.74
C PRO A 388 -11.51 8.85 -11.54
N LEU A 389 -12.47 9.75 -11.84
CA LEU A 389 -12.18 11.01 -12.53
C LEU A 389 -11.49 12.01 -11.60
N THR A 390 -11.95 12.11 -10.36
CA THR A 390 -11.39 12.99 -9.33
C THR A 390 -9.97 12.53 -8.97
N LYS A 391 -9.78 11.22 -8.77
CA LYS A 391 -8.45 10.61 -8.54
C LYS A 391 -7.47 10.93 -9.67
N ARG A 392 -7.89 10.77 -10.93
CA ARG A 392 -7.04 11.12 -12.08
C ARG A 392 -6.70 12.60 -12.18
N ALA A 393 -7.60 13.48 -11.75
CA ALA A 393 -7.34 14.92 -11.69
C ALA A 393 -6.32 15.26 -10.59
N LEU A 394 -6.45 14.64 -9.41
CA LEU A 394 -5.49 14.76 -8.32
C LEU A 394 -4.11 14.22 -8.74
N ASP A 395 -4.03 13.06 -9.39
CA ASP A 395 -2.75 12.51 -9.87
C ASP A 395 -2.02 13.47 -10.82
N ARG A 396 -2.76 14.16 -11.69
CA ARG A 396 -2.19 15.19 -12.57
C ARG A 396 -1.64 16.37 -11.78
N PHE A 397 -2.36 16.82 -10.76
CA PHE A 397 -1.87 17.85 -9.84
C PHE A 397 -0.59 17.39 -9.15
N ASN A 398 -0.62 16.23 -8.50
CA ASN A 398 0.50 15.69 -7.74
C ASN A 398 1.76 15.56 -8.60
N VAL A 399 1.67 14.92 -9.76
CA VAL A 399 2.80 14.76 -10.67
C VAL A 399 3.36 16.11 -11.13
N LYS A 400 2.49 17.10 -11.41
CA LYS A 400 2.91 18.45 -11.81
C LYS A 400 3.65 19.19 -10.69
N HIS A 401 3.34 18.88 -9.43
CA HIS A 401 3.87 19.55 -8.23
C HIS A 401 4.92 18.73 -7.47
N GLY A 402 5.34 17.57 -8.00
CA GLY A 402 6.39 16.73 -7.41
C GLY A 402 5.91 15.75 -6.33
N PHE A 403 4.60 15.62 -6.12
CA PHE A 403 4.03 14.67 -5.18
C PHE A 403 3.77 13.28 -5.81
N PRO A 404 3.91 12.19 -5.05
CA PRO A 404 3.40 10.87 -5.41
C PRO A 404 1.94 10.86 -5.86
N LYS A 405 1.62 9.97 -6.81
CA LYS A 405 0.23 9.75 -7.25
C LYS A 405 -0.62 9.23 -6.09
N GLY A 406 -1.89 9.61 -6.07
CA GLY A 406 -2.85 9.22 -5.04
C GLY A 406 -2.62 9.86 -3.66
N GLN A 407 -1.50 10.56 -3.44
CA GLN A 407 -1.25 11.23 -2.16
C GLN A 407 -2.27 12.36 -1.92
N TRP A 408 -2.86 12.32 -0.74
CA TRP A 408 -3.76 13.36 -0.24
C TRP A 408 -3.43 13.65 1.22
N GLY A 409 -2.32 14.37 1.43
CA GLY A 409 -1.87 14.83 2.76
C GLY A 409 -1.93 16.34 2.88
N LEU A 410 -1.54 16.86 4.05
CA LEU A 410 -1.53 18.28 4.36
C LEU A 410 -0.68 19.10 3.38
N ASP A 411 0.47 18.57 2.96
CA ASP A 411 1.35 19.19 1.98
C ASP A 411 0.66 19.42 0.62
N VAL A 412 -0.03 18.40 0.12
CA VAL A 412 -0.80 18.45 -1.13
C VAL A 412 -1.95 19.44 -1.00
N GLN A 413 -2.67 19.46 0.14
CA GLN A 413 -3.76 20.41 0.37
C GLN A 413 -3.28 21.85 0.40
N LYS A 414 -2.21 22.14 1.16
CA LYS A 414 -1.60 23.47 1.21
C LYS A 414 -1.21 23.94 -0.19
N ALA A 415 -0.58 23.06 -0.98
CA ALA A 415 -0.20 23.36 -2.35
C ALA A 415 -1.42 23.59 -3.27
N LEU A 416 -2.44 22.74 -3.17
CA LEU A 416 -3.63 22.80 -4.01
C LEU A 416 -4.44 24.07 -3.77
N PHE A 417 -4.57 24.49 -2.51
CA PHE A 417 -5.36 25.65 -2.10
C PHE A 417 -4.54 26.95 -1.97
N LYS A 418 -3.24 26.91 -2.28
CA LYS A 418 -2.40 28.11 -2.28
C LYS A 418 -3.00 29.24 -3.12
N GLY A 419 -3.08 30.42 -2.53
CA GLY A 419 -3.59 31.64 -3.17
C GLY A 419 -5.10 31.66 -3.44
N THR A 420 -5.87 30.73 -2.87
CA THR A 420 -7.34 30.72 -3.02
C THR A 420 -8.07 31.58 -2.00
N GLY A 421 -7.45 31.83 -0.84
CA GLY A 421 -8.15 32.38 0.33
C GLY A 421 -9.01 31.36 1.07
N LEU A 422 -8.97 30.08 0.66
CA LEU A 422 -9.59 28.94 1.35
C LEU A 422 -8.57 28.14 2.17
#